data_AF-A0A669P9X2-F1
#
_entry.id   AF-A0A669P9X2-F1
#
_cell.length_a   1.000
_cell.length_b   1.000
_cell.length_c   1.000
_cell.angle_alpha   90.00
_cell.angle_beta   90.00
_cell.angle_gamma   90.00
#
_symmetry.space_group_name_H-M   'P 1'
#
loop_
_entity.id
_entity.type
_entity.pdbx_description
1 polymer ?
#
loop_
_entity_poly.entity_id
_entity_poly.type
_entity_poly.pdbx_seq_one_letter_code
_entity_poly.pdbx_strand_id
1 'polypeptide(L)'
;MAAPSSLLCGFRRSAMAARVWWAAGCGRSLSTAPPAAAPRPWKLFGALCLLRLPRITQPLRKEEEEMAALMEQIELEKSHYSDHEIRKLEEEEQLRRRKEGLHDDDDEELGRTVVMAQDLEEKWEQKLLQFSPAPRVTGADRASRLGAGIFGCQQLQYEALAV
;
A
#
# COMPACT_ATOMS: atom_id res chain seq x y z
N MET A 1 47.89 5.77 32.58
CA MET A 1 47.13 5.54 33.82
C MET A 1 45.89 4.72 33.48
N ALA A 2 45.47 3.86 34.40
CA ALA A 2 44.40 2.85 34.34
C ALA A 2 44.78 1.50 33.70
N ALA A 3 45.08 0.53 34.58
CA ALA A 3 45.12 -0.90 34.32
C ALA A 3 43.71 -1.50 34.39
N PRO A 4 43.52 -2.72 33.86
CA PRO A 4 42.80 -3.72 34.65
C PRO A 4 43.54 -5.07 34.73
N SER A 5 43.79 -5.43 35.99
CA SER A 5 43.76 -6.74 36.63
C SER A 5 43.34 -7.97 35.81
N SER A 6 44.29 -8.90 35.73
CA SER A 6 44.13 -10.34 35.57
C SER A 6 43.56 -11.00 36.83
N LEU A 7 42.61 -11.93 36.69
CA LEU A 7 42.47 -13.07 37.62
C LEU A 7 42.07 -14.33 36.83
N LEU A 8 42.98 -15.29 36.86
CA LEU A 8 42.77 -16.71 36.60
C LEU A 8 41.73 -17.26 37.58
N CYS A 9 40.93 -18.24 37.15
CA CYS A 9 40.63 -19.43 37.95
C CYS A 9 39.96 -20.49 37.07
N GLY A 10 40.61 -21.66 36.99
CA GLY A 10 40.18 -22.79 36.19
C GLY A 10 38.89 -23.41 36.70
N PHE A 11 38.02 -23.80 35.78
CA PHE A 11 36.91 -24.67 36.11
C PHE A 11 37.36 -26.12 36.00
N ARG A 12 37.32 -26.76 37.16
CA ARG A 12 37.75 -28.13 37.44
C ARG A 12 36.81 -29.09 36.71
N ARG A 13 37.41 -30.09 36.05
CA ARG A 13 36.72 -31.27 35.57
C ARG A 13 36.00 -31.92 36.76
N SER A 14 34.68 -32.02 36.70
CA SER A 14 33.93 -32.95 37.54
C SER A 14 33.19 -33.91 36.62
N ALA A 15 33.71 -35.13 36.58
CA ALA A 15 33.05 -36.27 36.00
C ALA A 15 31.88 -36.66 36.89
N MET A 16 30.66 -36.63 36.36
CA MET A 16 29.61 -37.51 36.85
C MET A 16 29.30 -38.54 35.77
N ALA A 17 29.59 -39.77 36.16
CA ALA A 17 29.32 -40.99 35.43
C ALA A 17 27.82 -41.08 35.10
N ALA A 18 27.48 -40.88 33.83
CA ALA A 18 26.27 -41.47 33.29
C ALA A 18 26.55 -42.96 33.08
N ARG A 19 25.96 -43.77 33.97
CA ARG A 19 26.04 -45.22 33.97
C ARG A 19 25.73 -45.77 32.59
N VAL A 20 26.74 -46.44 32.05
CA VAL A 20 26.67 -47.34 30.92
C VAL A 20 25.77 -48.50 31.30
N TRP A 21 24.51 -48.48 30.85
CA TRP A 21 23.71 -49.69 30.73
C TRP A 21 23.71 -50.09 29.26
N TRP A 22 24.66 -50.95 28.92
CA TRP A 22 24.55 -51.82 27.75
C TRP A 22 23.39 -52.78 27.98
N ALA A 23 22.19 -52.35 27.63
CA ALA A 23 21.18 -53.28 27.17
C ALA A 23 21.36 -53.38 25.65
N ALA A 24 22.00 -54.46 25.22
CA ALA A 24 21.99 -54.91 23.84
C ALA A 24 20.54 -55.25 23.43
N GLY A 25 19.78 -54.21 23.12
CA GLY A 25 18.56 -54.30 22.35
C GLY A 25 18.87 -53.65 21.02
N CYS A 26 18.95 -54.43 19.95
CA CYS A 26 18.86 -53.94 18.58
C CYS A 26 17.53 -53.18 18.45
N GLY A 27 17.53 -51.89 18.81
CA GLY A 27 16.51 -50.95 18.43
C GLY A 27 16.60 -50.79 16.93
N ARG A 28 15.95 -51.69 16.19
CA ARG A 28 15.59 -51.47 14.80
C ARG A 28 14.90 -50.11 14.77
N SER A 29 15.61 -49.08 14.31
CA SER A 29 14.92 -48.02 13.61
C SER A 29 14.32 -48.69 12.38
N LEU A 30 13.06 -49.12 12.50
CA LEU A 30 12.24 -49.32 11.32
C LEU A 30 12.08 -47.93 10.71
N SER A 31 13.05 -47.53 9.90
CA SER A 31 12.69 -46.95 8.62
C SER A 31 11.88 -48.04 7.93
N THR A 32 10.58 -48.11 8.24
CA THR A 32 9.64 -48.84 7.42
C THR A 32 9.62 -48.04 6.14
N ALA A 33 10.49 -48.42 5.21
CA ALA A 33 10.29 -48.04 3.83
C ALA A 33 8.87 -48.56 3.51
N PRO A 34 7.95 -47.69 3.03
CA PRO A 34 6.62 -48.14 2.69
C PRO A 34 6.74 -49.37 1.78
N PRO A 35 5.95 -50.44 2.01
CA PRO A 35 5.99 -51.60 1.13
C PRO A 35 5.85 -51.08 -0.30
N ALA A 36 6.77 -51.48 -1.18
CA ALA A 36 6.73 -51.11 -2.59
C ALA A 36 5.34 -51.50 -3.12
N ALA A 37 4.47 -50.49 -3.20
CA ALA A 37 3.06 -50.70 -3.43
C ALA A 37 2.92 -51.32 -4.82
N ALA A 38 2.16 -52.41 -4.91
CA ALA A 38 1.82 -53.04 -6.19
C ALA A 38 1.44 -51.95 -7.21
N PRO A 39 1.92 -52.03 -8.47
CA PRO A 39 1.74 -50.97 -9.45
C PRO A 39 0.25 -50.68 -9.58
N ARG A 40 -0.15 -49.51 -9.07
CA ARG A 40 -1.53 -49.05 -9.14
C ARG A 40 -1.69 -48.42 -10.52
N PRO A 41 -2.79 -48.67 -11.25
CA PRO A 41 -2.97 -48.16 -12.61
C PRO A 41 -3.01 -46.62 -12.68
N TRP A 42 -3.09 -45.94 -11.53
CA TRP A 42 -3.18 -44.49 -11.44
C TRP A 42 -2.00 -43.89 -10.68
N LYS A 43 -1.43 -42.83 -11.25
CA LYS A 43 -0.38 -42.01 -10.64
C LYS A 43 -1.02 -40.93 -9.77
N LEU A 44 -0.56 -40.81 -8.53
CA LEU A 44 -0.98 -39.73 -7.63
C LEU A 44 -0.18 -38.47 -7.96
N PHE A 45 -0.87 -37.36 -8.21
CA PHE A 45 -0.25 -36.05 -8.41
C PHE A 45 -0.72 -35.08 -7.31
N GLY A 46 0.20 -34.31 -6.76
CA GLY A 46 -0.09 -33.15 -5.94
C GLY A 46 0.04 -31.89 -6.79
N ALA A 47 -1.07 -31.21 -7.04
CA ALA A 47 -1.07 -29.92 -7.75
C ALA A 47 -1.20 -28.76 -6.75
N LEU A 48 -0.57 -27.63 -7.08
CA LEU A 48 -0.69 -26.39 -6.34
C LEU A 48 -1.10 -25.28 -7.31
N CYS A 49 -2.20 -24.59 -7.00
CA CYS A 49 -2.66 -23.43 -7.75
C CYS A 49 -2.27 -22.15 -7.02
N LEU A 50 -1.29 -21.41 -7.54
CA LEU A 50 -0.93 -20.09 -7.04
C LEU A 50 -1.80 -19.03 -7.72
N LEU A 51 -2.47 -18.19 -6.93
CA LEU A 51 -3.33 -17.11 -7.41
C LEU A 51 -2.66 -15.75 -7.19
N ARG A 52 -2.66 -14.89 -8.22
CA ARG A 52 -2.31 -13.47 -8.09
C ARG A 52 -3.58 -12.64 -8.06
N LEU A 53 -3.79 -11.92 -6.97
CA LEU A 53 -4.92 -11.00 -6.83
C LEU A 53 -4.71 -9.72 -7.65
N PRO A 54 -5.81 -9.06 -8.08
CA PRO A 54 -5.73 -7.79 -8.78
C PRO A 54 -5.12 -6.71 -7.87
N ARG A 55 -4.18 -5.93 -8.42
CA ARG A 55 -3.54 -4.79 -7.72
C ARG A 55 -4.20 -3.45 -8.02
N ILE A 56 -4.98 -3.38 -9.09
CA ILE A 56 -5.61 -2.16 -9.61
C ILE A 56 -7.12 -2.42 -9.67
N THR A 57 -7.91 -1.38 -9.44
CA THR A 57 -9.36 -1.43 -9.56
C THR A 57 -9.80 -1.73 -11.00
N GLN A 58 -10.92 -2.42 -11.13
CA GLN A 58 -11.50 -2.69 -12.43
C GLN A 58 -12.09 -1.38 -13.02
N PRO A 59 -12.02 -1.18 -14.34
CA PRO A 59 -12.71 -0.05 -14.97
C PRO A 59 -14.22 -0.23 -14.80
N LEU A 60 -14.91 0.89 -14.57
CA LEU A 60 -16.37 0.92 -14.45
C LEU A 60 -17.02 0.63 -15.80
N ARG A 61 -18.18 -0.03 -15.76
CA ARG A 61 -19.07 -0.13 -16.93
C ARG A 61 -19.88 1.16 -17.09
N LYS A 62 -20.42 1.39 -18.28
CA LYS A 62 -21.21 2.60 -18.59
C LYS A 62 -22.37 2.80 -17.62
N GLU A 63 -23.08 1.73 -17.31
CA GLU A 63 -24.21 1.76 -16.38
C GLU A 63 -23.76 2.04 -14.94
N GLU A 64 -22.56 1.57 -14.57
CA GLU A 64 -21.95 1.82 -13.26
C GLU A 64 -21.45 3.27 -13.15
N GLU A 65 -20.95 3.87 -14.25
CA GLU A 65 -20.58 5.29 -14.33
C GLU A 65 -21.81 6.19 -14.20
N GLU A 66 -22.90 5.88 -14.91
CA GLU A 66 -24.18 6.60 -14.81
C GLU A 66 -24.75 6.54 -13.39
N MET A 67 -24.68 5.36 -12.77
CA MET A 67 -25.10 5.19 -11.38
C MET A 67 -24.21 5.99 -10.42
N ALA A 68 -22.90 5.98 -10.62
CA ALA A 68 -21.97 6.76 -9.80
C ALA A 68 -22.24 8.27 -9.89
N ALA A 69 -22.48 8.79 -11.09
CA ALA A 69 -22.84 10.19 -11.30
C ALA A 69 -24.18 10.56 -10.64
N LEU A 70 -25.17 9.67 -10.73
CA LEU A 70 -26.46 9.88 -10.05
C LEU A 70 -26.29 9.87 -8.52
N MET A 71 -25.50 8.94 -7.98
CA MET A 71 -25.22 8.88 -6.54
C MET A 71 -24.51 10.15 -6.04
N GLU A 72 -23.52 10.64 -6.80
CA GLU A 72 -22.83 11.90 -6.49
C GLU A 72 -23.79 13.10 -6.45
N GLN A 73 -24.71 13.19 -7.42
CA GLN A 73 -25.74 14.24 -7.42
C GLN A 73 -26.65 14.16 -6.20
N ILE A 74 -27.13 12.96 -5.86
CA ILE A 74 -27.99 12.75 -4.70
C ILE A 74 -27.25 13.11 -3.40
N GLU A 75 -25.96 12.76 -3.31
CA GLU A 75 -25.12 13.10 -2.17
C GLU A 75 -24.97 14.62 -2.03
N LEU A 76 -24.69 15.33 -3.11
CA LEU A 76 -24.56 16.78 -3.11
C LEU A 76 -25.88 17.47 -2.72
N GLU A 77 -27.01 17.09 -3.32
CA GLU A 77 -28.33 17.67 -3.03
C GLU A 77 -28.79 17.46 -1.59
N LYS A 78 -28.38 16.35 -0.97
CA LYS A 78 -28.75 16.00 0.42
C LYS A 78 -27.70 16.41 1.45
N SER A 79 -26.56 16.92 1.00
CA SER A 79 -25.47 17.35 1.88
C SER A 79 -25.72 18.74 2.45
N HIS A 80 -25.03 19.06 3.55
CA HIS A 80 -24.94 20.42 4.07
C HIS A 80 -23.72 21.12 3.47
N TYR A 81 -23.76 22.45 3.44
CA TYR A 81 -22.61 23.25 3.02
C TYR A 81 -21.37 22.91 3.85
N SER A 82 -20.27 22.70 3.14
CA SER A 82 -18.94 22.51 3.71
C SER A 82 -18.31 23.85 4.09
N ASP A 83 -17.34 23.81 5.00
CA ASP A 83 -16.61 25.01 5.45
C ASP A 83 -15.97 25.78 4.27
N HIS A 84 -15.51 25.06 3.23
CA HIS A 84 -14.92 25.68 2.04
C HIS A 84 -15.95 26.42 1.19
N GLU A 85 -17.16 25.86 1.03
CA GLU A 85 -18.26 26.51 0.30
C GLU A 85 -18.76 27.74 1.05
N ILE A 86 -18.91 27.66 2.38
CA ILE A 86 -19.33 28.80 3.21
C ILE A 86 -18.33 29.95 3.05
N ARG A 87 -17.03 29.67 3.20
CA ARG A 87 -15.98 30.68 3.02
C ARG A 87 -16.01 31.31 1.63
N LYS A 88 -16.20 30.51 0.58
CA LYS A 88 -16.27 31.01 -0.80
C LYS A 88 -17.45 31.97 -1.00
N LEU A 89 -18.61 31.65 -0.43
CA LEU A 89 -19.80 32.51 -0.52
C LEU A 89 -19.62 33.83 0.22
N GLU A 90 -19.03 33.81 1.42
CA GLU A 90 -18.74 35.01 2.20
C GLU A 90 -17.75 35.94 1.48
N GLU A 91 -16.70 35.36 0.90
CA GLU A 91 -15.70 36.09 0.10
C GLU A 91 -16.33 36.71 -1.16
N GLU A 92 -17.20 35.98 -1.87
CA GLU A 92 -17.92 36.49 -3.05
C GLU A 92 -18.89 37.63 -2.69
N GLU A 93 -19.60 37.52 -1.57
CA GLU A 93 -20.48 38.58 -1.09
C GLU A 93 -19.69 39.84 -0.73
N GLN A 94 -18.57 39.71 -0.01
CA GLN A 94 -17.68 40.83 0.30
C GLN A 94 -17.16 41.50 -0.97
N LEU A 95 -16.72 40.70 -1.96
CA LEU A 95 -16.27 41.23 -3.25
C LEU A 95 -17.41 41.94 -4.00
N ARG A 96 -18.64 41.43 -3.93
CA ARG A 96 -19.80 42.10 -4.54
C ARG A 96 -20.10 43.45 -3.87
N ARG A 97 -20.13 43.50 -2.53
CA ARG A 97 -20.37 44.74 -1.77
C ARG A 97 -19.30 45.80 -2.04
N ARG A 98 -18.03 45.40 -2.11
CA ARG A 98 -16.91 46.27 -2.50
C ARG A 98 -17.06 46.81 -3.92
N LYS A 99 -17.47 45.96 -4.89
CA LYS A 99 -17.72 46.39 -6.27
C LYS A 99 -18.89 47.38 -6.39
N GLU A 100 -19.91 47.22 -5.56
CA GLU A 100 -21.10 48.09 -5.53
C GLU A 100 -20.84 49.43 -4.82
N GLY A 101 -19.64 49.64 -4.26
CA GLY A 101 -19.24 50.90 -3.61
C GLY A 101 -19.96 51.16 -2.28
N LEU A 102 -20.60 50.14 -1.69
CA LEU A 102 -21.40 50.22 -0.46
C LEU A 102 -20.61 49.70 0.74
N HIS A 103 -19.31 50.03 0.84
CA HIS A 103 -18.45 49.58 1.91
C HIS A 103 -17.92 50.79 2.69
N ASP A 104 -18.35 50.92 3.94
CA ASP A 104 -17.71 51.81 4.92
C ASP A 104 -16.37 51.18 5.34
N ASP A 105 -15.31 51.98 5.40
CA ASP A 105 -13.90 51.59 5.60
C ASP A 105 -13.59 50.93 6.98
N ASP A 106 -14.59 50.59 7.79
CA ASP A 106 -14.41 50.07 9.16
C ASP A 106 -14.33 48.52 9.25
N ASP A 107 -14.54 47.79 8.15
CA ASP A 107 -14.50 46.31 8.07
C ASP A 107 -13.12 45.74 7.64
N GLU A 108 -12.03 46.47 7.87
CA GLU A 108 -10.68 46.12 7.40
C GLU A 108 -10.07 44.85 8.04
N GLU A 109 -10.66 44.30 9.10
CA GLU A 109 -10.07 43.15 9.81
C GLU A 109 -10.31 41.81 9.11
N LEU A 110 -11.39 41.66 8.33
CA LEU A 110 -11.73 40.45 7.57
C LEU A 110 -11.11 40.39 6.16
N GLY A 111 -10.64 41.52 5.63
CA GLY A 111 -9.92 41.59 4.34
C GLY A 111 -8.48 41.07 4.38
N ARG A 112 -7.99 40.60 5.54
CA ARG A 112 -6.62 40.12 5.74
C ARG A 112 -6.39 38.67 5.34
N THR A 113 -7.36 37.99 4.72
CA THR A 113 -7.11 36.70 4.08
C THR A 113 -6.23 36.91 2.86
N VAL A 114 -4.92 36.73 3.05
CA VAL A 114 -3.89 36.86 2.00
C VAL A 114 -4.11 35.89 0.83
N VAL A 115 -4.92 34.84 1.03
CA VAL A 115 -5.21 33.82 0.03
C VAL A 115 -6.72 33.57 0.00
N MET A 116 -7.32 33.77 -1.17
CA MET A 116 -8.74 33.52 -1.41
C MET A 116 -9.02 32.01 -1.52
N ALA A 117 -10.27 31.59 -1.29
CA ALA A 117 -10.70 30.22 -1.53
C ALA A 117 -10.45 29.78 -2.98
N GLN A 118 -10.66 30.69 -3.95
CA GLN A 118 -10.39 30.45 -5.38
C GLN A 118 -8.90 30.25 -5.66
N ASP A 119 -8.00 31.04 -5.05
CA ASP A 119 -6.56 30.87 -5.19
C ASP A 119 -6.08 29.50 -4.70
N LEU A 120 -6.78 28.91 -3.72
CA LEU A 120 -6.48 27.56 -3.23
C LEU A 120 -6.90 26.49 -4.24
N GLU A 121 -8.07 26.65 -4.86
CA GLU A 121 -8.54 25.77 -5.94
C GLU A 121 -7.52 25.76 -7.10
N GLU A 122 -7.08 26.94 -7.57
CA GLU A 122 -6.07 27.05 -8.61
C GLU A 122 -4.73 26.39 -8.22
N LYS A 123 -4.28 26.57 -6.98
CA LYS A 123 -3.05 25.93 -6.48
C LYS A 123 -3.18 24.40 -6.45
N TRP A 124 -4.37 23.87 -6.15
CA TRP A 124 -4.62 22.43 -6.15
C TRP A 124 -4.64 21.88 -7.58
N GLU A 125 -5.30 22.58 -8.51
CA GLU A 125 -5.31 22.22 -9.93
C GLU A 125 -3.90 22.22 -10.53
N GLN A 126 -3.10 23.24 -10.24
CA GLN A 126 -1.71 23.32 -10.70
C GLN A 126 -0.87 22.14 -10.22
N LYS A 127 -1.02 21.73 -8.95
CA LYS A 127 -0.33 20.56 -8.39
C LYS A 127 -0.81 19.26 -9.02
N LEU A 128 -2.11 19.15 -9.30
CA LEU A 128 -2.69 17.99 -9.96
C LEU A 128 -2.15 17.84 -11.39
N LEU A 129 -2.05 18.93 -12.15
CA LEU A 129 -1.51 18.93 -13.51
C LEU A 129 -0.01 18.59 -13.54
N GLN A 130 0.75 19.00 -12.52
CA GLN A 130 2.17 18.63 -12.39
C GLN A 130 2.37 17.15 -12.03
N PHE A 131 1.35 16.50 -11.45
CA PHE A 131 1.44 15.11 -11.05
C PHE A 131 1.10 14.16 -12.20
N SER A 132 2.08 13.38 -12.65
CA SER A 132 1.86 12.32 -13.64
C SER A 132 1.63 10.97 -12.94
N PRO A 133 0.40 10.43 -12.92
CA PRO A 133 0.14 9.11 -12.34
C PRO A 133 0.80 8.00 -13.17
N ALA A 134 1.17 6.90 -12.49
CA ALA A 134 1.72 5.73 -13.17
C ALA A 134 0.68 5.10 -14.11
N PRO A 135 1.08 4.66 -15.32
CA PRO A 135 0.15 4.09 -16.29
C PRO A 135 -0.44 2.78 -15.79
N ARG A 136 -1.78 2.64 -15.87
CA ARG A 136 -2.47 1.38 -15.54
C ARG A 136 -2.14 0.25 -16.52
N VAL A 137 -1.85 0.59 -17.77
CA VAL A 137 -1.46 -0.36 -18.83
C VAL A 137 0.06 -0.42 -18.92
N THR A 138 0.63 -1.55 -18.55
CA THR A 138 2.07 -1.78 -18.55
C THR A 138 2.58 -2.17 -19.93
N GLY A 139 3.89 -2.06 -20.17
CA GLY A 139 4.50 -2.51 -21.43
C GLY A 139 4.32 -4.02 -21.70
N ALA A 140 4.13 -4.82 -20.64
CA ALA A 140 3.83 -6.24 -20.76
C ALA A 140 2.45 -6.52 -21.37
N ASP A 141 1.47 -5.67 -21.08
CA ASP A 141 0.10 -5.79 -21.61
C ASP A 141 0.10 -5.49 -23.12
N ARG A 142 0.83 -4.46 -23.54
CA ARG A 142 0.99 -4.10 -24.96
C ARG A 142 1.74 -5.16 -25.76
N ALA A 143 2.73 -5.82 -25.16
CA ALA A 143 3.54 -6.85 -25.80
C ALA A 143 2.92 -8.26 -25.72
N SER A 144 1.69 -8.40 -25.19
CA SER A 144 1.01 -9.68 -24.96
C SER A 144 1.90 -10.74 -24.29
N ARG A 145 2.75 -10.33 -23.34
CA ARG A 145 3.75 -11.20 -22.71
C ARG A 145 3.15 -11.92 -21.50
N LEU A 146 2.62 -13.11 -21.72
CA LEU A 146 1.92 -13.94 -20.71
C LEU A 146 2.76 -14.39 -19.51
N GLY A 147 4.10 -14.21 -19.52
CA GLY A 147 5.01 -14.58 -18.42
C GLY A 147 5.56 -13.42 -17.57
N ALA A 148 5.20 -12.17 -17.87
CA ALA A 148 5.81 -11.00 -17.22
C ALA A 148 5.41 -10.84 -15.74
N GLY A 149 4.33 -11.49 -15.29
CA GLY A 149 3.81 -11.38 -13.93
C GLY A 149 4.73 -11.96 -12.84
N ILE A 150 5.68 -12.84 -13.18
CA ILE A 150 6.52 -13.55 -12.20
C ILE A 150 7.82 -12.77 -11.90
N PHE A 151 8.39 -12.08 -12.89
CA PHE A 151 9.68 -11.37 -12.74
C PHE A 151 9.63 -9.86 -13.05
N GLY A 152 8.57 -9.36 -13.69
CA GLY A 152 8.53 -7.99 -14.23
C GLY A 152 8.29 -6.87 -13.22
N CYS A 153 7.94 -7.20 -11.97
CA CYS A 153 7.66 -6.18 -10.96
C CYS A 153 8.93 -5.59 -10.33
N GLN A 154 10.03 -6.34 -10.36
CA GLN A 154 11.30 -5.90 -9.80
C GLN A 154 12.02 -4.96 -10.77
N GLN A 155 12.04 -5.27 -12.08
CA GLN A 155 12.76 -4.47 -13.08
C GLN A 155 12.32 -3.00 -13.15
N LEU A 156 11.01 -2.72 -13.01
CA LEU A 156 10.46 -1.36 -13.08
C LEU A 156 10.69 -0.53 -11.80
N GLN A 157 10.99 -1.16 -10.66
CA GLN A 157 11.33 -0.43 -9.43
C GLN A 157 12.77 0.12 -9.47
N TYR A 158 13.69 -0.50 -10.24
CA TYR A 158 15.05 0.00 -10.37
C TYR A 158 15.15 1.18 -11.35
N GLU A 159 14.33 1.20 -12.40
CA GLU A 159 14.31 2.32 -13.37
C GLU A 159 13.62 3.58 -12.81
N ALA A 160 12.65 3.42 -11.90
CA ALA A 160 12.00 4.56 -11.23
C ALA A 160 12.85 5.20 -10.12
N LEU A 161 13.90 4.53 -9.65
CA LEU A 161 14.89 5.07 -8.68
C LEU A 161 16.13 5.68 -9.37
N ALA A 162 16.21 5.61 -10.70
CA ALA A 162 17.32 6.13 -11.50
C ALA A 162 16.99 7.48 -12.18
N VAL A 163 15.91 8.15 -11.77
CA VAL A 163 15.55 9.53 -12.15
C VAL A 163 15.47 10.38 -10.90
#